data_AF-A0A965QZ38-F1
#
_entry.id   AF-A0A965QZ38-F1
#
_cell.length_a   1.000
_cell.length_b   1.000
_cell.length_c   1.000
_cell.angle_alpha   90.00
_cell.angle_beta   90.00
_cell.angle_gamma   90.00
#
_symmetry.space_group_name_H-M   'P 1'
#
loop_
_entity.id
_entity.type
_entity.pdbx_description
1 polymer ?
#
loop_
_entity_poly.entity_id
_entity_poly.type
_entity_poly.pdbx_seq_one_letter_code
_entity_poly.pdbx_strand_id
1 'polypeptide(L)'
;MLLTACFVLLLALNAQATVYRCGNTYQDAPCAGGRLVQAEDPRTPQQQLETARAVEKDAAMADALQAQRAQQEAQWAKQRQAAEKVRLAEEAQAAKEAKAQAVQAAKAEAERQKALKPHKIPTRKTPIPKASAAQAP
;
A
#
# COMPACT_ATOMS: atom_id res chain seq x y z
N MET A 1 -41.51 -23.55 8.01
CA MET A 1 -42.84 -22.92 8.19
C MET A 1 -42.79 -21.54 8.87
N LEU A 2 -41.61 -21.00 9.23
CA LEU A 2 -41.48 -19.63 9.79
C LEU A 2 -41.04 -18.55 8.78
N LEU A 3 -40.71 -18.91 7.53
CA LEU A 3 -40.22 -17.94 6.54
C LEU A 3 -41.32 -17.24 5.72
N THR A 4 -42.57 -17.72 5.74
CA THR A 4 -43.66 -17.15 4.94
C THR A 4 -44.41 -16.01 5.63
N ALA A 5 -44.23 -15.81 6.94
CA ALA A 5 -44.91 -14.76 7.69
C ALA A 5 -44.24 -13.37 7.55
N CYS A 6 -42.97 -13.32 7.12
CA CYS A 6 -42.24 -12.05 7.02
C CYS A 6 -42.47 -11.31 5.70
N PHE A 7 -42.98 -12.00 4.67
CA PHE A 7 -43.12 -11.43 3.33
C PHE A 7 -44.45 -10.69 3.10
N VAL A 8 -45.44 -10.88 3.97
CA VAL A 8 -46.76 -10.21 3.88
C VAL A 8 -46.76 -8.84 4.57
N LEU A 9 -45.78 -8.54 5.41
CA LEU A 9 -45.67 -7.26 6.13
C LEU A 9 -44.87 -6.17 5.37
N LEU A 10 -44.76 -6.31 4.05
CA LEU A 10 -44.23 -5.27 3.14
C LEU A 10 -45.31 -4.65 2.24
N LEU A 11 -46.58 -5.06 2.42
CA LEU A 11 -47.70 -4.42 1.73
C LEU A 11 -48.05 -3.09 2.40
N ALA A 12 -47.50 -2.03 1.83
CA ALA A 12 -48.11 -0.70 1.74
C ALA A 12 -48.66 -0.12 3.06
N LEU A 13 -47.78 0.14 4.02
CA LEU A 13 -48.07 1.20 4.99
C LEU A 13 -47.82 2.54 4.29
N ASN A 14 -48.76 2.98 3.46
CA ASN A 14 -49.03 4.41 3.30
C ASN A 14 -49.59 4.91 4.65
N ALA A 15 -48.77 4.87 5.69
CA ALA A 15 -49.09 5.53 6.94
C ALA A 15 -49.09 7.01 6.60
N GLN A 16 -50.29 7.57 6.39
CA GLN A 16 -50.46 9.01 6.52
C GLN A 16 -50.01 9.34 7.94
N ALA A 17 -48.79 9.87 8.04
CA ALA A 17 -48.21 10.24 9.31
C ALA A 17 -49.15 11.29 9.91
N THR A 18 -49.83 10.91 10.97
CA THR A 18 -50.79 11.76 11.65
C THR A 18 -49.99 12.72 12.50
N VAL A 19 -49.60 13.85 11.92
CA VAL A 19 -48.74 14.84 12.60
C VAL A 19 -49.63 15.91 13.21
N TYR A 20 -49.38 16.28 14.45
CA TYR A 20 -50.09 17.35 15.15
C TYR A 20 -49.20 18.57 15.27
N ARG A 21 -49.74 19.75 14.95
CA ARG A 21 -49.08 21.03 15.23
C ARG A 21 -49.53 21.53 16.60
N CYS A 22 -48.62 21.44 17.56
CA CYS A 22 -48.77 21.87 18.95
C CYS A 22 -48.10 23.24 19.12
N GLY A 23 -48.84 24.31 18.85
CA GLY A 23 -48.29 25.67 18.84
C GLY A 23 -47.25 25.86 17.72
N ASN A 24 -45.96 25.89 18.09
CA ASN A 24 -44.85 26.08 17.13
C ASN A 24 -44.01 24.81 16.89
N THR A 25 -44.50 23.66 17.32
CA THR A 25 -43.80 22.38 17.19
C THR A 25 -44.71 21.32 16.58
N TYR A 26 -44.13 20.39 15.83
CA TYR A 26 -44.83 19.24 15.28
C TYR A 26 -44.58 18.02 16.17
N GLN A 27 -45.60 17.20 16.39
CA GLN A 27 -45.55 15.99 17.21
C GLN A 27 -46.37 14.87 16.58
N ASP A 28 -45.95 13.62 16.78
CA ASP A 28 -46.67 12.45 16.28
C ASP A 28 -47.80 11.98 17.24
N ALA A 29 -47.89 12.61 18.43
CA ALA A 29 -48.93 12.37 19.42
C ALA A 29 -49.88 13.59 19.53
N PRO A 30 -51.19 13.37 19.81
CA PRO A 30 -52.13 14.45 20.01
C PRO A 30 -51.79 15.25 21.27
N CYS A 31 -51.93 16.58 21.18
CA CYS A 31 -51.66 17.51 22.27
C CYS A 31 -52.88 18.41 22.52
N ALA A 32 -53.01 18.93 23.75
CA ALA A 32 -54.08 19.84 24.11
C ALA A 32 -54.02 21.12 23.26
N GLY A 33 -55.07 21.37 22.48
CA GLY A 33 -55.13 22.51 21.54
C GLY A 33 -54.34 22.30 20.23
N GLY A 34 -53.79 21.12 20.00
CA GLY A 34 -53.10 20.78 18.75
C GLY A 34 -54.04 20.68 17.56
N ARG A 35 -53.57 21.11 16.39
CA ARG A 35 -54.28 20.88 15.12
C ARG A 35 -53.68 19.70 14.39
N LEU A 36 -54.54 18.82 13.90
CA LEU A 36 -54.13 17.76 12.99
C LEU A 36 -53.60 18.38 11.69
N VAL A 37 -52.42 17.94 11.28
CA VAL A 37 -51.79 18.25 10.00
C VAL A 37 -51.75 16.96 9.22
N GLN A 38 -52.46 16.97 8.10
CA GLN A 38 -52.38 15.93 7.10
C GLN A 38 -51.05 16.11 6.36
N ALA A 39 -50.16 15.15 6.54
CA ALA A 39 -48.80 15.15 5.99
C ALA A 39 -48.74 14.15 4.83
N GLU A 40 -49.39 14.49 3.72
CA GLU A 40 -49.28 13.73 2.48
C GLU A 40 -48.09 14.22 1.66
N ASP A 41 -47.51 13.30 0.89
CA ASP A 41 -46.54 13.65 -0.13
C ASP A 41 -47.24 14.43 -1.26
N PRO A 42 -46.90 15.70 -1.51
CA PRO A 42 -47.56 16.48 -2.56
C PRO A 42 -47.15 16.04 -3.97
N ARG A 43 -46.20 15.09 -4.11
CA ARG A 43 -45.69 14.66 -5.41
C ARG A 43 -46.72 13.82 -6.16
N THR A 44 -46.94 14.18 -7.42
CA THR A 44 -47.77 13.37 -8.33
C THR A 44 -47.11 12.02 -8.62
N PRO A 45 -47.89 10.98 -9.01
CA PRO A 45 -47.32 9.68 -9.39
C PRO A 45 -46.25 9.78 -10.49
N GLN A 46 -46.43 10.71 -11.43
CA GLN A 46 -45.45 10.98 -12.48
C GLN A 46 -44.14 11.53 -11.91
N GLN A 47 -44.20 12.48 -10.95
CA GLN A 47 -43.01 13.02 -10.29
C GLN A 47 -42.26 11.95 -9.49
N GLN A 48 -43.00 11.04 -8.84
CA GLN A 48 -42.41 9.91 -8.13
C GLN A 48 -41.67 8.97 -9.09
N LEU A 49 -42.27 8.65 -10.25
CA LEU A 49 -41.64 7.79 -11.26
C LEU A 49 -40.39 8.42 -11.86
N GLU A 50 -40.43 9.71 -12.20
CA GLU A 50 -39.26 10.41 -12.73
C GLU A 50 -38.13 10.50 -11.70
N THR A 51 -38.47 10.69 -10.42
CA THR A 51 -37.49 10.64 -9.32
C THR A 51 -36.87 9.25 -9.19
N ALA A 52 -37.68 8.19 -9.24
CA ALA A 52 -37.19 6.81 -9.18
C ALA A 52 -36.23 6.51 -10.33
N ARG A 53 -36.56 6.93 -11.56
CA ARG A 53 -35.67 6.79 -12.73
C ARG A 53 -34.36 7.54 -12.57
N ALA A 54 -34.39 8.75 -12.02
CA ALA A 54 -33.18 9.52 -11.74
C ALA A 54 -32.30 8.79 -10.71
N VAL A 55 -32.89 8.29 -9.62
CA VAL A 55 -32.17 7.52 -8.59
C VAL A 55 -31.53 6.25 -9.18
N GLU A 56 -32.25 5.50 -10.02
CA GLU A 56 -31.70 4.32 -10.68
C GLU A 56 -30.50 4.65 -11.58
N LYS A 57 -30.60 5.75 -12.35
CA LYS A 57 -29.49 6.22 -13.20
C LYS A 57 -28.29 6.66 -12.37
N ASP A 58 -28.52 7.38 -11.29
CA ASP A 58 -27.46 7.85 -10.40
C ASP A 58 -26.76 6.68 -9.71
N ALA A 59 -27.51 5.67 -9.27
CA ALA A 59 -26.96 4.43 -8.74
C ALA A 59 -26.08 3.70 -9.76
N ALA A 60 -26.57 3.52 -10.99
CA ALA A 60 -25.79 2.88 -12.06
C ALA A 60 -24.51 3.66 -12.39
N MET A 61 -24.57 4.99 -12.39
CA MET A 61 -23.40 5.85 -12.60
C MET A 61 -22.39 5.72 -11.44
N ALA A 62 -22.86 5.66 -10.21
CA ALA A 62 -22.01 5.45 -9.04
C ALA A 62 -21.28 4.10 -9.11
N ASP A 63 -21.99 3.02 -9.46
CA ASP A 63 -21.41 1.69 -9.63
C ASP A 63 -20.35 1.67 -10.74
N ALA A 64 -20.62 2.34 -11.86
CA ALA A 64 -19.65 2.45 -12.96
C ALA A 64 -18.38 3.18 -12.52
N LEU A 65 -18.50 4.26 -11.75
CA LEU A 65 -17.35 4.99 -11.19
C LEU A 65 -16.57 4.16 -10.18
N GLN A 66 -17.25 3.38 -9.34
CA GLN A 66 -16.59 2.46 -8.40
C GLN A 66 -15.81 1.37 -9.15
N ALA A 67 -16.40 0.76 -10.17
CA ALA A 67 -15.72 -0.23 -11.01
C ALA A 67 -14.50 0.38 -11.71
N GLN A 68 -14.62 1.61 -12.24
CA GLN A 68 -13.52 2.31 -12.88
C GLN A 68 -12.37 2.60 -11.91
N ARG A 69 -12.66 3.00 -10.65
CA ARG A 69 -11.65 3.20 -9.61
C ARG A 69 -10.95 1.88 -9.28
N ALA A 70 -11.69 0.81 -9.04
CA ALA A 70 -11.14 -0.50 -8.74
C ALA A 70 -10.21 -1.01 -9.87
N GLN A 71 -10.58 -0.79 -11.14
CA GLN A 71 -9.73 -1.15 -12.27
C GLN A 71 -8.43 -0.33 -12.32
N GLN A 72 -8.50 0.98 -12.11
CA GLN A 72 -7.33 1.85 -12.08
C GLN A 72 -6.38 1.49 -10.93
N GLU A 73 -6.92 1.27 -9.73
CA GLU A 73 -6.16 0.86 -8.56
C GLU A 73 -5.47 -0.49 -8.80
N ALA A 74 -6.17 -1.45 -9.41
CA ALA A 74 -5.59 -2.75 -9.76
C ALA A 74 -4.45 -2.61 -10.79
N GLN A 75 -4.59 -1.72 -11.78
CA GLN A 75 -3.53 -1.45 -12.75
C GLN A 75 -2.31 -0.81 -12.08
N TRP A 76 -2.50 0.20 -11.24
CA TRP A 76 -1.41 0.84 -10.50
C TRP A 76 -0.75 -0.10 -9.49
N ALA A 77 -1.51 -0.98 -8.85
CA ALA A 77 -0.96 -2.03 -7.98
C ALA A 77 -0.05 -2.97 -8.76
N LYS A 78 -0.47 -3.43 -9.95
CA LYS A 78 0.36 -4.27 -10.84
C LYS A 78 1.63 -3.55 -11.27
N GLN A 79 1.53 -2.28 -11.67
CA GLN A 79 2.69 -1.47 -12.05
C GLN A 79 3.68 -1.31 -10.89
N ARG A 80 3.19 -1.00 -9.68
CA ARG A 80 4.03 -0.91 -8.48
C ARG A 80 4.71 -2.23 -8.15
N GLN A 81 3.99 -3.34 -8.23
CA GLN A 81 4.58 -4.67 -8.02
C GLN A 81 5.64 -5.02 -9.08
N ALA A 82 5.41 -4.65 -10.34
CA ALA A 82 6.38 -4.85 -11.41
C ALA A 82 7.65 -4.01 -11.18
N ALA A 83 7.49 -2.72 -10.86
CA ALA A 83 8.60 -1.82 -10.55
C ALA A 83 9.41 -2.31 -9.33
N GLU A 84 8.75 -2.78 -8.28
CA GLU A 84 9.41 -3.33 -7.11
C GLU A 84 10.24 -4.57 -7.44
N LYS A 85 9.70 -5.48 -8.27
CA LYS A 85 10.43 -6.68 -8.72
C LYS A 85 11.67 -6.31 -9.52
N VAL A 86 11.57 -5.30 -10.39
CA VAL A 86 12.73 -4.81 -11.15
C VAL A 86 13.77 -4.25 -10.19
N ARG A 87 13.39 -3.38 -9.25
CA ARG A 87 14.31 -2.82 -8.25
C ARG A 87 15.03 -3.90 -7.45
N LEU A 88 14.29 -4.89 -6.93
CA LEU A 88 14.88 -5.99 -6.17
C LEU A 88 15.82 -6.84 -7.02
N ALA A 89 15.53 -7.03 -8.32
CA ALA A 89 16.41 -7.75 -9.23
C ALA A 89 17.71 -6.96 -9.50
N GLU A 90 17.61 -5.66 -9.71
CA GLU A 90 18.77 -4.76 -9.89
C GLU A 90 19.63 -4.72 -8.63
N GLU A 91 19.04 -4.58 -7.44
CA GLU A 91 19.74 -4.63 -6.16
C GLU A 91 20.46 -5.97 -5.94
N ALA A 92 19.80 -7.09 -6.30
CA ALA A 92 20.41 -8.41 -6.20
C ALA A 92 21.58 -8.59 -7.19
N GLN A 93 21.49 -8.00 -8.39
CA GLN A 93 22.58 -8.01 -9.36
C GLN A 93 23.76 -7.14 -8.87
N ALA A 94 23.50 -5.91 -8.44
CA ALA A 94 24.50 -5.03 -7.87
C ALA A 94 25.22 -5.66 -6.66
N ALA A 95 24.48 -6.36 -5.79
CA ALA A 95 25.07 -7.08 -4.66
C ALA A 95 25.98 -8.25 -5.10
N LYS A 96 25.62 -8.96 -6.17
CA LYS A 96 26.47 -10.03 -6.74
C LYS A 96 27.74 -9.45 -7.34
N GLU A 97 27.62 -8.36 -8.09
CA GLU A 97 28.76 -7.66 -8.69
C GLU A 97 29.70 -7.10 -7.63
N ALA A 98 29.16 -6.44 -6.60
CA ALA A 98 29.94 -5.93 -5.46
C ALA A 98 30.69 -7.05 -4.73
N LYS A 99 30.04 -8.20 -4.50
CA LYS A 99 30.70 -9.39 -3.92
C LYS A 99 31.81 -9.93 -4.83
N ALA A 100 31.57 -10.02 -6.14
CA ALA A 100 32.57 -10.48 -7.09
C ALA A 100 33.79 -9.54 -7.12
N GLN A 101 33.55 -8.22 -7.13
CA GLN A 101 34.60 -7.21 -7.07
C GLN A 101 35.38 -7.28 -5.75
N ALA A 102 34.71 -7.45 -4.61
CA ALA A 102 35.36 -7.60 -3.31
C ALA A 102 36.27 -8.85 -3.25
N VAL A 103 35.82 -9.98 -3.81
CA VAL A 103 36.65 -11.19 -3.91
C VAL A 103 37.86 -10.98 -4.81
N GLN A 104 37.70 -10.28 -5.95
CA GLN A 104 38.82 -9.97 -6.83
C GLN A 104 39.82 -9.01 -6.16
N ALA A 105 39.34 -7.98 -5.48
CA ALA A 105 40.17 -7.04 -4.72
C ALA A 105 40.96 -7.75 -3.61
N ALA A 106 40.31 -8.64 -2.84
CA ALA A 106 40.96 -9.42 -1.80
C ALA A 106 42.05 -10.36 -2.36
N LYS A 107 41.80 -11.00 -3.52
CA LYS A 107 42.81 -11.81 -4.20
C LYS A 107 44.00 -10.97 -4.67
N ALA A 108 43.73 -9.82 -5.30
CA ALA A 108 44.78 -8.91 -5.76
C ALA A 108 45.63 -8.39 -4.59
N GLU A 109 45.00 -8.06 -3.46
CA GLU A 109 45.72 -7.66 -2.25
C GLU A 109 46.58 -8.79 -1.69
N ALA A 110 46.04 -10.01 -1.60
CA ALA A 110 46.79 -11.18 -1.14
C ALA A 110 48.03 -11.46 -2.01
N GLU A 111 47.93 -11.32 -3.33
CA GLU A 111 49.07 -11.45 -4.24
C GLU A 111 50.10 -10.33 -4.05
N ARG A 112 49.66 -9.07 -3.88
CA ARG A 112 50.57 -7.96 -3.55
C ARG A 112 51.30 -8.20 -2.24
N GLN A 113 50.61 -8.68 -1.20
CA GLN A 113 51.24 -9.01 0.08
C GLN A 113 52.25 -10.15 -0.04
N LYS A 114 52.00 -11.17 -0.87
CA LYS A 114 52.99 -12.23 -1.16
C LYS A 114 54.24 -11.66 -1.83
N ALA A 115 54.08 -10.75 -2.80
CA ALA A 115 55.20 -10.12 -3.51
C ALA A 115 56.06 -9.21 -2.62
N LEU A 116 55.48 -8.61 -1.57
CA LEU A 116 56.17 -7.75 -0.62
C LEU A 116 56.93 -8.52 0.48
N LYS A 117 56.82 -9.85 0.56
CA LYS A 117 57.54 -10.64 1.57
C LYS A 117 59.06 -10.62 1.28
N PRO A 118 59.91 -10.26 2.26
CA PRO A 118 61.35 -10.18 2.04
C PRO A 118 61.93 -11.57 1.75
N HIS A 119 62.69 -11.70 0.65
CA HIS A 119 63.49 -12.89 0.40
C HIS A 119 64.58 -12.99 1.47
N LYS A 120 64.67 -14.15 2.13
CA LYS A 120 65.78 -14.46 3.06
C LYS A 120 67.08 -14.44 2.26
N ILE A 121 67.87 -13.38 2.43
CA ILE A 121 69.23 -13.31 1.90
C ILE A 121 70.06 -14.33 2.70
N PRO A 122 70.63 -15.37 2.08
CA PRO A 122 71.49 -16.30 2.79
C PRO A 122 72.75 -15.54 3.23
N THR A 123 72.95 -15.43 4.54
CA THR A 123 74.17 -14.86 5.13
C THR A 123 75.36 -15.74 4.74
N ARG A 124 76.10 -15.34 3.71
CA ARG A 124 77.40 -15.92 3.38
C ARG A 124 78.36 -15.51 4.49
N LYS A 125 78.82 -16.47 5.30
CA LYS A 125 79.89 -16.26 6.28
C LYS A 125 81.17 -15.94 5.52
N THR A 126 81.50 -14.67 5.36
CA THR A 126 82.81 -14.24 4.88
C THR A 126 83.78 -14.37 6.06
N PRO A 127 84.87 -15.17 5.96
CA PRO A 127 85.89 -15.19 6.99
C PRO A 127 86.62 -13.84 7.00
N ILE A 128 86.68 -13.20 8.17
CA ILE A 128 87.49 -12.00 8.39
C ILE A 128 88.97 -12.45 8.37
N PRO A 129 89.82 -11.96 7.45
CA PRO A 129 91.25 -12.22 7.54
C PRO A 129 91.81 -11.52 8.79
N LYS A 130 92.50 -12.30 9.63
CA LYS A 130 93.17 -11.81 10.85
C LYS A 130 94.23 -10.78 10.46
N ALA A 131 94.18 -9.61 11.09
CA ALA A 131 95.23 -8.59 10.99
C ALA A 131 96.57 -9.19 11.42
N SER A 132 97.58 -9.12 10.54
CA SER A 132 98.96 -9.48 10.85
C SER A 132 99.55 -8.45 11.80
N ALA A 133 100.16 -8.93 12.87
CA ALA A 133 100.88 -8.16 13.85
C ALA A 133 102.01 -7.34 13.20
N ALA A 134 102.09 -6.07 13.57
CA ALA A 134 103.25 -5.23 13.34
C ALA A 134 104.42 -5.75 14.20
N GLN A 135 105.54 -6.04 13.54
CA GLN A 135 106.84 -6.23 14.18
C GLN A 135 107.72 -5.02 13.82
N ALA A 136 108.03 -4.23 14.84
CA ALA A 136 109.22 -3.38 14.93
C ALA A 136 110.30 -4.21 15.69
N PRO A 137 111.60 -3.87 15.74
CA PRO A 137 112.26 -2.58 15.46
C PRO A 137 113.00 -2.47 14.12
#